data_AF-A0A940DBH8-F1
#
_entry.id   AF-A0A940DBH8-F1
#
_cell.length_a   1.000
_cell.length_b   1.000
_cell.length_c   1.000
_cell.angle_alpha   90.00
_cell.angle_beta   90.00
_cell.angle_gamma   90.00
#
_symmetry.space_group_name_H-M   'P 1'
#
loop_
_entity.id
_entity.type
_entity.pdbx_description
1 polymer ?
#
loop_
_entity_poly.entity_id
_entity_poly.type
_entity_poly.pdbx_seq_one_letter_code
_entity_poly.pdbx_strand_id
1 'polypeptide(L)' 'MVEKKKRDKKRRELSSAQEVTYRHEFKMADRAGGYKRPTLP' A
#
# COMPACT_ATOMS: atom_id res chain seq x y z
N MET A 1 13.21 -4.25 27.01
CA MET A 1 12.05 -3.41 26.61
C MET A 1 12.17 -2.81 25.20
N VAL A 2 13.38 -2.53 24.70
CA VAL A 2 13.61 -1.92 23.36
C VAL A 2 13.23 -2.84 22.19
N GLU A 3 13.48 -4.15 22.28
CA GLU A 3 13.13 -5.09 21.20
C GLU A 3 11.62 -5.19 20.94
N LYS A 4 10.80 -5.20 22.00
CA LYS A 4 9.34 -5.18 21.86
C LYS A 4 8.85 -3.92 21.14
N LYS A 5 9.46 -2.75 21.42
CA LYS A 5 9.15 -1.49 20.71
C LYS A 5 9.54 -1.52 19.23
N LYS A 6 10.67 -2.14 18.86
CA LYS A 6 11.07 -2.30 17.44
C LYS A 6 10.13 -3.25 16.70
N ARG A 7 9.69 -4.33 17.34
CA ARG A 7 8.79 -5.32 16.74
C ARG A 7 7.38 -4.77 16.52
N ASP A 8 6.89 -3.89 17.41
CA ASP A 8 5.59 -3.22 17.25
C ASP A 8 5.58 -2.25 16.06
N LYS A 9 6.67 -1.48 15.86
CA LYS A 9 6.82 -0.61 14.68
C LYS A 9 6.81 -1.40 13.37
N LYS A 10 7.53 -2.53 13.33
CA LYS A 10 7.58 -3.43 12.17
C LYS A 10 6.24 -4.10 11.84
N ARG A 11 5.29 -4.09 12.77
CA ARG A 11 3.95 -4.66 12.61
C ARG A 11 2.93 -3.64 12.09
N ARG A 12 3.26 -2.33 12.17
CA ARG A 12 2.47 -1.22 11.64
C ARG A 12 2.84 -0.85 10.20
N GLU A 13 4.07 -1.16 9.80
CA GLU A 13 4.53 -1.03 8.42
C GLU A 13 4.13 -2.29 7.65
N LEU A 14 3.40 -2.13 6.54
CA LEU A 14 3.10 -3.24 5.63
C LEU A 14 4.42 -3.84 5.16
N SER A 15 4.52 -5.17 5.15
CA SER A 15 5.64 -5.85 4.52
C SER A 15 5.75 -5.38 3.07
N SER A 16 6.97 -5.28 2.52
CA SER A 16 7.19 -4.88 1.12
C SER A 16 6.29 -5.64 0.14
N ALA A 17 6.07 -6.94 0.36
CA ALA A 17 5.12 -7.73 -0.42
C ALA A 17 3.66 -7.25 -0.26
N GLN A 18 3.22 -6.92 0.95
CA GLN A 18 1.87 -6.38 1.22
C GLN A 18 1.70 -4.97 0.62
N GLU A 19 2.76 -4.16 0.61
CA GLU A 19 2.73 -2.83 -0.03
C GLU A 19 2.57 -2.94 -1.55
N VAL A 20 3.26 -3.87 -2.20
CA VAL A 20 3.10 -4.13 -3.65
C VAL A 20 1.70 -4.63 -3.96
N THR A 21 1.18 -5.58 -3.17
CA THR A 21 -0.18 -6.08 -3.34
C THR A 21 -1.21 -4.97 -3.14
N TYR A 22 -1.08 -4.15 -2.08
CA TYR A 22 -1.97 -3.01 -1.83
C TYR A 22 -1.93 -1.99 -2.97
N ARG A 23 -0.74 -1.64 -3.49
CA ARG A 23 -0.59 -0.76 -4.65
C ARG A 23 -1.24 -1.34 -5.90
N HIS A 24 -1.14 -2.65 -6.11
CA HIS A 24 -1.73 -3.34 -7.24
C HIS A 24 -3.25 -3.35 -7.17
N GLU A 25 -3.80 -3.75 -6.02
CA GLU A 25 -5.24 -3.79 -5.76
C GLU A 25 -5.87 -2.41 -5.87
N PHE A 26 -5.22 -1.39 -5.32
CA PHE A 26 -5.69 -0.01 -5.43
C PHE A 26 -5.78 0.45 -6.89
N LYS A 27 -4.74 0.20 -7.70
CA LYS A 27 -4.74 0.54 -9.13
C LYS A 27 -5.81 -0.22 -9.92
N MET A 28 -6.10 -1.47 -9.54
CA MET A 28 -7.16 -2.26 -10.16
C MET A 28 -8.55 -1.76 -9.74
N ALA A 29 -8.73 -1.39 -8.47
CA ALA A 29 -9.95 -0.79 -7.96
C ALA A 29 -10.24 0.57 -8.63
N ASP A 30 -9.23 1.43 -8.76
CA ASP A 30 -9.31 2.69 -9.50
C ASP A 30 -9.80 2.46 -10.94
N ARG A 31 -9.22 1.47 -11.63
CA ARG A 31 -9.62 1.10 -13.00
C ARG A 31 -11.05 0.58 -13.05
N ALA A 32 -11.44 -0.28 -12.11
CA ALA A 32 -12.80 -0.80 -12.01
C ALA A 32 -13.83 0.29 -11.69
N GLY A 33 -13.44 1.29 -10.89
CA GLY A 33 -14.23 2.49 -10.59
C GLY A 33 -14.24 3.53 -11.71
N GLY A 34 -13.59 3.28 -12.85
CA GLY A 34 -13.58 4.18 -13.99
C GLY A 34 -12.60 5.35 -13.88
N TYR A 35 -11.70 5.35 -12.87
CA TYR A 35 -10.63 6.34 -12.76
C TYR A 35 -9.62 6.15 -13.88
N LYS A 36 -9.76 6.95 -14.94
CA LYS A 36 -8.74 7.15 -15.96
C LYS A 36 -7.87 8.29 -15.51
N ARG A 37 -6.56 8.04 -15.35
CA ARG A 37 -5.59 9.09 -15.03
C ARG A 37 -5.85 10.27 -15.95
N PRO A 38 -6.09 11.48 -15.42
CA PRO A 38 -6.22 12.65 -16.25
C PRO A 38 -4.89 12.81 -16.98
N THR A 39 -4.91 12.69 -18.31
CA THR A 39 -3.84 13.19 -19.16
C THR A 39 -3.87 14.70 -18.98
N LEU A 40 -3.02 15.22 -18.11
CA LEU A 40 -2.76 16.65 -18.06
C LEU A 40 -2.21 17.08 -19.43
N PRO A 41 -2.69 18.21 -20.00
CA PRO A 41 -2.24 18.72 -21.29
C PRO A 41 -0.76 19.11 -21.28
#